data_AF-A0A517Z498-F1
#
_entry.id   AF-A0A517Z498-F1
#
_cell.length_a   1.000
_cell.length_b   1.000
_cell.length_c   1.000
_cell.angle_alpha   90.00
_cell.angle_beta   90.00
_cell.angle_gamma   90.00
#
_symmetry.space_group_name_H-M   'P 1'
#
loop_
_entity.id
_entity.type
_entity.pdbx_description
1 polymer ?
#
loop_
_entity_poly.entity_id
_entity_poly.type
_entity_poly.pdbx_seq_one_letter_code
_entity_poly.pdbx_strand_id
1 'polypeptide(L)'
;MARMRYGPLPSGTETNMVAPERSSGEVDSVDHAGTVSEEAVHAEGTDTAQLEVLQERLAYKDELVAELTARLEAAAEQLDRLQRSGVRPSSGGGGALPAELVDDQRQLTNELTSAVREWQEMNAAVLLSQIDGRLRELQEQVAGQQLVVRSVPQSETSGEPAASAEGSDEESPGEGQISDAWEAMKARLLEGKEAPAQPEKTDVDTAEDASAAEADTAAREPRENEEVAAPEPLDLDAADREELALAVLARDEYIGYLLQTLADTEQRMEQVVDWEQLANAPEELTRQLREELERISQRGRREELRLSLERARLSREQAKLDQLRAVLERRLRTPVGGKPAEETPKGEPTEADRKARWSRLFGTQKD
;
A
#
# COMPACT_ATOMS: atom_id res chain seq x y z
N MET A 1 -5.50 -46.67 -5.70
CA MET A 1 -5.41 -46.79 -4.23
C MET A 1 -4.05 -47.38 -3.87
N ALA A 2 -3.05 -46.53 -3.60
CA ALA A 2 -1.72 -46.96 -3.16
C ALA A 2 -1.46 -46.36 -1.78
N ARG A 3 -1.45 -47.20 -0.74
CA ARG A 3 -1.14 -46.80 0.64
C ARG A 3 0.37 -46.66 0.79
N MET A 4 0.88 -45.44 0.89
CA MET A 4 2.24 -45.19 1.36
C MET A 4 2.29 -45.39 2.89
N ARG A 5 3.17 -46.29 3.33
CA ARG A 5 3.49 -46.53 4.75
C ARG A 5 4.59 -45.55 5.16
N TYR A 6 4.31 -44.70 6.14
CA TYR A 6 5.32 -43.93 6.85
C TYR A 6 6.01 -44.82 7.89
N GLY A 7 7.34 -44.87 7.86
CA GLY A 7 8.17 -45.52 8.88
C GLY A 7 8.55 -44.56 10.01
N PRO A 8 8.82 -45.06 11.22
CA PRO A 8 9.10 -44.23 12.39
C PRO A 8 10.53 -43.67 12.37
N LEU A 9 10.68 -42.41 12.77
CA LEU A 9 11.98 -41.74 12.96
C LEU A 9 12.57 -42.10 14.35
N PRO A 10 13.91 -42.25 14.46
CA PRO A 10 14.57 -42.60 15.70
C PRO A 10 14.71 -41.41 16.65
N SER A 11 14.45 -41.67 17.93
CA SER A 11 14.68 -40.79 19.08
C SER A 11 16.18 -40.55 19.30
N GLY A 12 16.62 -39.30 19.14
CA GLY A 12 17.96 -38.82 19.43
C GLY A 12 18.10 -38.32 20.86
N THR A 13 19.13 -38.82 21.52
CA THR A 13 19.49 -38.75 22.94
C THR A 13 19.86 -37.37 23.49
N GLU A 14 19.44 -37.16 24.74
CA GLU A 14 19.88 -36.13 25.68
C GLU A 14 21.41 -36.02 25.76
N THR A 15 21.94 -34.80 25.66
CA THR A 15 23.34 -34.52 26.04
C THR A 15 23.35 -33.37 27.03
N ASN A 16 23.62 -33.75 28.28
CA ASN A 16 23.77 -32.92 29.47
C ASN A 16 25.27 -32.55 29.60
N MET A 17 25.62 -31.26 29.55
CA MET A 17 26.95 -30.74 29.95
C MET A 17 26.77 -29.32 30.51
N VAL A 18 26.77 -29.14 31.84
CA VAL A 18 27.93 -28.88 32.71
C VAL A 18 28.49 -27.46 32.53
N ALA A 19 28.16 -26.59 33.49
CA ALA A 19 28.71 -25.27 33.70
C ALA A 19 30.15 -25.32 34.26
N PRO A 20 30.99 -24.30 33.99
CA PRO A 20 32.18 -24.04 34.80
C PRO A 20 32.03 -22.77 35.64
N GLU A 21 32.16 -22.95 36.96
CA GLU A 21 32.50 -21.91 37.93
C GLU A 21 33.86 -21.27 37.59
N ARG A 22 33.93 -19.94 37.66
CA ARG A 22 35.19 -19.17 37.80
C ARG A 22 34.86 -18.00 38.72
N SER A 23 35.42 -17.90 39.92
CA SER A 23 36.82 -17.78 40.32
C SER A 23 36.98 -16.37 40.90
N SER A 24 37.02 -16.32 42.23
CA SER A 24 37.33 -15.16 43.05
C SER A 24 38.60 -14.44 42.58
N GLY A 25 38.51 -13.11 42.49
CA GLY A 25 39.62 -12.21 42.22
C GLY A 25 39.50 -10.99 43.13
N GLU A 26 40.25 -11.06 44.22
CA GLU A 26 40.51 -10.03 45.22
C GLU A 26 41.52 -9.02 44.66
N VAL A 27 41.18 -7.72 44.59
CA VAL A 27 42.17 -6.62 44.57
C VAL A 27 41.57 -5.26 44.97
N ASP A 28 42.21 -4.70 46.01
CA ASP A 28 42.60 -3.31 46.23
C ASP A 28 41.68 -2.12 45.92
N SER A 29 41.10 -1.60 47.00
CA SER A 29 41.22 -0.24 47.52
C SER A 29 42.08 0.76 46.71
N VAL A 30 41.44 1.76 46.08
CA VAL A 30 42.02 3.08 45.81
C VAL A 30 40.95 4.16 45.98
N ASP A 31 41.19 5.07 46.92
CA ASP A 31 40.50 6.35 47.12
C ASP A 31 40.58 7.21 45.85
N HIS A 32 39.46 7.62 45.25
CA HIS A 32 39.39 8.84 44.42
C HIS A 32 38.18 9.69 44.82
N ALA A 33 38.50 10.80 45.48
CA ALA A 33 37.61 11.90 45.76
C ALA A 33 37.29 12.67 44.47
N GLY A 34 36.02 13.03 44.31
CA GLY A 34 35.57 14.23 43.62
C GLY A 34 35.73 14.28 42.10
N THR A 35 34.65 13.99 41.38
CA THR A 35 34.38 14.63 40.09
C THR A 35 32.91 15.02 40.01
N VAL A 36 32.73 16.26 39.59
CA VAL A 36 31.52 17.09 39.63
C VAL A 36 30.62 16.77 38.44
N SER A 37 29.32 16.86 38.68
CA SER A 37 28.17 16.98 37.76
C SER A 37 28.43 17.54 36.34
N GLU A 38 28.83 16.71 35.37
CA GLU A 38 28.90 17.09 33.94
C GLU A 38 28.08 16.20 32.98
N GLU A 39 27.38 15.17 33.46
CA GLU A 39 26.77 14.15 32.57
C GLU A 39 25.37 14.52 32.02
N ALA A 40 24.74 15.59 32.54
CA ALA A 40 23.39 16.00 32.10
C ALA A 40 23.38 16.96 30.88
N VAL A 41 24.55 17.43 30.40
CA VAL A 41 24.64 18.40 29.29
C VAL A 41 24.89 17.71 27.93
N HIS A 42 25.20 16.41 27.91
CA HIS A 42 25.54 15.70 26.66
C HIS A 42 24.37 14.98 25.98
N ALA A 43 23.25 14.71 26.68
CA ALA A 43 22.08 14.09 26.07
C ALA A 43 21.27 15.07 25.18
N GLU A 44 21.20 16.36 25.54
CA GLU A 44 20.53 17.38 24.73
C GLU A 44 21.26 17.67 23.40
N GLY A 45 22.59 17.46 23.36
CA GLY A 45 23.41 17.71 22.17
C GLY A 45 23.28 16.63 21.08
N THR A 46 22.86 15.40 21.43
CA THR A 46 22.64 14.35 20.44
C THR A 46 21.31 14.51 19.72
N ASP A 47 20.30 15.03 20.41
CA ASP A 47 18.97 15.24 19.86
C ASP A 47 18.96 16.39 18.85
N THR A 48 19.72 17.46 19.10
CA THR A 48 19.88 18.56 18.14
C THR A 48 20.60 18.12 16.87
N ALA A 49 21.66 17.30 17.00
CA ALA A 49 22.37 16.74 15.84
C ALA A 49 21.48 15.78 15.01
N GLN A 50 20.63 14.98 15.66
CA GLN A 50 19.67 14.13 14.97
C GLN A 50 18.58 14.95 14.26
N LEU A 51 18.10 16.02 14.89
CA LEU A 51 17.14 16.94 14.27
C LEU A 51 17.72 17.61 13.02
N GLU A 52 18.98 18.04 13.05
CA GLU A 52 19.66 18.60 11.87
C GLU A 52 19.73 17.59 10.73
N VAL A 53 20.14 16.34 11.00
CA VAL A 53 20.19 15.27 9.98
C VAL A 53 18.80 14.95 9.41
N LEU A 54 17.76 14.94 10.26
CA LEU A 54 16.39 14.73 9.81
C LEU A 54 15.88 15.90 8.96
N GLN A 55 16.22 17.14 9.32
CA GLN A 55 15.87 18.33 8.54
C GLN A 55 16.55 18.34 7.17
N GLU A 56 17.83 18.02 7.09
CA GLU A 56 18.54 17.88 5.80
C GLU A 56 17.92 16.80 4.92
N ARG A 57 17.55 15.66 5.51
CA ARG A 57 16.90 14.56 4.78
C ARG A 57 15.50 14.95 4.30
N LEU A 58 14.77 15.74 5.07
CA LEU A 58 13.45 16.25 4.70
C LEU A 58 13.58 17.24 3.54
N ALA A 59 14.51 18.19 3.62
CA ALA A 59 14.81 19.13 2.54
C ALA A 59 15.18 18.42 1.22
N TYR A 60 16.03 17.38 1.30
CA TYR A 60 16.37 16.57 0.13
C TYR A 60 15.16 15.85 -0.49
N LYS A 61 14.26 15.32 0.35
CA LYS A 61 13.03 14.69 -0.13
C LYS A 61 12.09 15.70 -0.79
N ASP A 62 11.97 16.90 -0.22
CA ASP A 62 11.13 17.96 -0.79
C ASP A 62 11.67 18.43 -2.14
N GLU A 63 12.99 18.56 -2.29
CA GLU A 63 13.66 18.86 -3.57
C GLU A 63 13.38 17.77 -4.61
N LEU A 64 13.50 16.49 -4.22
CA LEU A 64 13.21 15.36 -5.11
C LEU A 64 11.73 15.32 -5.51
N VAL A 65 10.81 15.60 -4.59
CA VAL A 65 9.38 15.68 -4.88
C VAL A 65 9.11 16.84 -5.84
N ALA A 66 9.74 17.99 -5.67
CA ALA A 66 9.61 19.12 -6.58
C ALA A 66 10.10 18.77 -8.01
N GLU A 67 11.24 18.09 -8.13
CA GLU A 67 11.78 17.64 -9.42
C GLU A 67 10.86 16.63 -10.12
N LEU A 68 10.39 15.62 -9.38
CA LEU A 68 9.46 14.62 -9.92
C LEU A 68 8.13 15.23 -10.33
N THR A 69 7.63 16.21 -9.57
CA THR A 69 6.38 16.92 -9.88
C THR A 69 6.55 17.74 -11.17
N ALA A 70 7.65 18.49 -11.31
CA ALA A 70 7.97 19.22 -12.53
C ALA A 70 8.08 18.29 -13.75
N ARG A 71 8.66 17.10 -13.58
CA ARG A 71 8.76 16.10 -14.65
C ARG A 71 7.40 15.52 -15.04
N LEU A 72 6.51 15.28 -14.08
CA LEU A 72 5.14 14.84 -14.34
C LEU A 72 4.31 15.91 -15.03
N GLU A 73 4.44 17.18 -14.64
CA GLU A 73 3.79 18.31 -15.30
C GLU A 73 4.26 18.44 -16.75
N ALA A 74 5.58 18.33 -17.01
CA ALA A 74 6.11 18.33 -18.37
C ALA A 74 5.58 17.17 -19.22
N ALA A 75 5.50 15.96 -18.65
CA ALA A 75 4.92 14.79 -19.34
C ALA A 75 3.41 14.96 -19.60
N ALA A 76 2.67 15.52 -18.64
CA ALA A 76 1.26 15.83 -18.80
C ALA A 76 1.03 16.89 -19.87
N GLU A 77 1.85 17.94 -19.93
CA GLU A 77 1.83 18.94 -21.01
C GLU A 77 2.14 18.33 -22.37
N GLN A 78 3.12 17.41 -22.47
CA GLN A 78 3.42 16.71 -23.72
C GLN A 78 2.22 15.88 -24.19
N LEU A 79 1.56 15.18 -23.27
CA LEU A 79 0.37 14.39 -23.58
C LEU A 79 -0.82 15.28 -23.97
N ASP A 80 -1.02 16.40 -23.28
CA ASP A 80 -2.02 17.41 -23.66
C ASP A 80 -1.72 18.01 -25.04
N ARG A 81 -0.47 18.36 -25.34
CA ARG A 81 -0.05 18.82 -26.67
C ARG A 81 -0.30 17.76 -27.74
N LEU A 82 -0.06 16.48 -27.48
CA LEU A 82 -0.37 15.39 -28.41
C LEU A 82 -1.89 15.22 -28.62
N GLN A 83 -2.68 15.34 -27.56
CA GLN A 83 -4.14 15.28 -27.65
C GLN A 83 -4.72 16.50 -28.39
N ARG A 84 -4.19 17.70 -28.13
CA ARG A 84 -4.64 18.97 -28.74
C ARG A 84 -4.13 19.16 -30.17
N SER A 85 -2.93 18.68 -30.50
CA SER A 85 -2.43 18.64 -31.88
C SER A 85 -3.23 17.69 -32.77
N GLY A 86 -4.14 16.90 -32.18
CA GLY A 86 -5.16 16.19 -32.93
C GLY A 86 -4.56 15.10 -33.80
N VAL A 87 -3.45 14.48 -33.37
CA VAL A 87 -3.04 13.15 -33.83
C VAL A 87 -4.08 12.14 -33.34
N ARG A 88 -5.29 12.25 -33.89
CA ARG A 88 -6.28 11.19 -33.82
C ARG A 88 -5.67 10.06 -34.65
N PRO A 89 -5.50 8.85 -34.10
CA PRO A 89 -5.23 7.70 -34.95
C PRO A 89 -6.39 7.65 -35.93
N SER A 90 -6.13 7.97 -37.21
CA SER A 90 -7.12 7.85 -38.25
C SER A 90 -7.50 6.38 -38.33
N SER A 91 -8.61 6.03 -37.70
CA SER A 91 -9.20 4.70 -37.57
C SER A 91 -9.70 4.12 -38.91
N GLY A 92 -9.08 4.49 -40.03
CA GLY A 92 -9.52 4.06 -41.36
C GLY A 92 -8.38 4.21 -42.36
N GLY A 93 -7.71 3.10 -42.64
CA GLY A 93 -6.71 2.99 -43.69
C GLY A 93 -5.34 2.65 -43.11
N GLY A 94 -4.87 1.43 -43.40
CA GLY A 94 -3.53 0.98 -43.03
C GLY A 94 -2.48 1.94 -43.54
N GLY A 95 -1.98 2.78 -42.63
CA GLY A 95 -0.88 3.69 -42.85
C GLY A 95 0.19 3.33 -41.83
N ALA A 96 1.38 2.99 -42.32
CA ALA A 96 2.56 2.84 -41.50
C ALA A 96 2.68 4.03 -40.54
N LEU A 97 3.02 3.74 -39.28
CA LEU A 97 3.39 4.77 -38.31
C LEU A 97 4.42 5.70 -38.96
N PRO A 98 4.34 7.03 -38.76
CA PRO A 98 5.33 7.96 -39.29
C PRO A 98 6.72 7.48 -38.86
N ALA A 99 7.65 7.38 -39.83
CA ALA A 99 8.96 6.78 -39.60
C ALA A 99 9.70 7.42 -38.42
N GLU A 100 9.54 8.72 -38.23
CA GLU A 100 10.09 9.45 -37.07
C GLU A 100 9.60 8.87 -35.73
N LEU A 101 8.31 8.55 -35.59
CA LEU A 101 7.80 7.98 -34.33
C LEU A 101 8.33 6.56 -34.09
N VAL A 102 8.58 5.81 -35.17
CA VAL A 102 9.19 4.48 -35.08
C VAL A 102 10.65 4.60 -34.65
N ASP A 103 11.37 5.60 -35.16
CA ASP A 103 12.76 5.86 -34.81
C ASP A 103 12.89 6.41 -33.38
N ASP A 104 11.99 7.29 -32.95
CA ASP A 104 11.90 7.77 -31.56
C ASP A 104 11.58 6.62 -30.60
N GLN A 105 10.62 5.75 -30.97
CA GLN A 105 10.29 4.58 -30.18
C GLN A 105 11.48 3.62 -30.08
N ARG A 106 12.23 3.41 -31.18
CA ARG A 106 13.45 2.61 -31.18
C ARG A 106 14.53 3.23 -30.29
N GLN A 107 14.73 4.53 -30.38
CA GLN A 107 15.68 5.25 -29.55
C GLN A 107 15.33 5.12 -28.06
N LEU A 108 14.07 5.34 -27.69
CA LEU A 108 13.60 5.20 -26.31
C LEU A 108 13.77 3.76 -25.81
N THR A 109 13.48 2.75 -26.64
CA THR A 109 13.72 1.36 -26.25
C THR A 109 15.20 1.06 -26.08
N ASN A 110 16.08 1.65 -26.89
CA ASN A 110 17.53 1.48 -26.76
C ASN A 110 18.05 2.16 -25.49
N GLU A 111 17.57 3.36 -25.17
CA GLU A 111 17.90 4.09 -23.95
C GLU A 111 17.44 3.33 -22.70
N LEU A 112 16.21 2.83 -22.68
CA LEU A 112 15.70 1.99 -21.58
C LEU A 112 16.49 0.69 -21.43
N THR A 113 16.84 0.03 -22.54
CA THR A 113 17.65 -1.20 -22.49
C THR A 113 19.06 -0.90 -21.97
N SER A 114 19.63 0.25 -22.32
CA SER A 114 20.94 0.70 -21.84
C SER A 114 20.91 1.05 -20.35
N ALA A 115 19.88 1.76 -19.89
CA ALA A 115 19.70 2.09 -18.48
C ALA A 115 19.46 0.83 -17.62
N VAL A 116 18.68 -0.13 -18.11
CA VAL A 116 18.49 -1.43 -17.42
C VAL A 116 19.81 -2.20 -17.36
N ARG A 117 20.62 -2.15 -18.43
CA ARG A 117 21.93 -2.78 -18.46
C ARG A 117 22.89 -2.10 -17.48
N GLU A 118 22.96 -0.79 -17.48
CA GLU A 118 23.78 0.00 -16.55
C GLU A 118 23.35 -0.25 -15.11
N TRP A 119 22.05 -0.38 -14.84
CA TRP A 119 21.54 -0.74 -13.51
C TRP A 119 21.89 -2.18 -13.12
N GLN A 120 21.83 -3.13 -14.06
CA GLN A 120 22.31 -4.50 -13.86
C GLN A 120 23.83 -4.55 -13.63
N GLU A 121 24.59 -3.72 -14.35
CA GLU A 121 26.05 -3.57 -14.23
C GLU A 121 26.47 -2.83 -12.96
N MET A 122 25.65 -1.89 -12.46
CA MET A 122 25.76 -1.32 -11.11
C MET A 122 25.57 -2.37 -10.01
N ASN A 123 25.25 -3.60 -10.40
CA ASN A 123 25.36 -4.81 -9.61
C ASN A 123 24.75 -4.60 -8.23
N ALA A 124 23.42 -4.40 -8.19
CA ALA A 124 22.67 -4.18 -6.96
C ALA A 124 23.01 -5.23 -5.87
N ALA A 125 23.43 -6.44 -6.28
CA ALA A 125 23.94 -7.47 -5.39
C ALA A 125 25.23 -7.07 -4.63
N VAL A 126 26.15 -6.34 -5.28
CA VAL A 126 27.38 -5.83 -4.65
C VAL A 126 27.05 -4.74 -3.65
N LEU A 127 26.20 -3.77 -4.02
CA LEU A 127 25.76 -2.72 -3.11
C LEU A 127 25.00 -3.29 -1.90
N LEU A 128 24.10 -4.25 -2.11
CA LEU A 128 23.41 -4.95 -1.02
C LEU A 128 24.38 -5.74 -0.14
N SER A 129 25.34 -6.45 -0.72
CA SER A 129 26.36 -7.16 0.06
C SER A 129 27.24 -6.21 0.90
N GLN A 130 27.49 -5.00 0.40
CA GLN A 130 28.21 -3.96 1.13
C GLN A 130 27.37 -3.40 2.27
N ILE A 131 26.08 -3.16 2.04
CA ILE A 131 25.13 -2.72 3.08
C ILE A 131 25.02 -3.80 4.17
N ASP A 132 24.87 -5.08 3.79
CA ASP A 132 24.84 -6.20 4.74
C ASP A 132 26.14 -6.31 5.54
N GLY A 133 27.29 -6.03 4.91
CA GLY A 133 28.58 -5.94 5.60
C GLY A 133 28.60 -4.84 6.65
N ARG A 134 28.17 -3.63 6.28
CA ARG A 134 28.09 -2.49 7.21
C ARG A 134 27.09 -2.71 8.34
N LEU A 135 25.96 -3.36 8.08
CA LEU A 135 24.99 -3.70 9.11
C LEU A 135 25.57 -4.70 10.12
N ARG A 136 26.34 -5.70 9.68
CA ARG A 136 27.04 -6.61 10.59
C ARG A 136 28.10 -5.90 11.43
N GLU A 137 28.88 -4.99 10.82
CA GLU A 137 29.85 -4.17 11.56
C GLU A 137 29.16 -3.32 12.63
N LEU A 138 28.03 -2.68 12.32
CA LEU A 138 27.25 -1.91 13.30
C LEU A 138 26.66 -2.80 14.39
N GLN A 139 26.16 -3.99 14.05
CA GLN A 139 25.68 -4.95 15.05
C GLN A 139 26.79 -5.42 15.97
N GLU A 140 27.99 -5.68 15.45
CA GLU A 140 29.17 -6.05 16.25
C GLU A 140 29.63 -4.89 17.14
N GLN A 141 29.59 -3.65 16.65
CA GLN A 141 29.87 -2.46 17.45
C GLN A 141 28.86 -2.27 18.58
N VAL A 142 27.57 -2.46 18.31
CA VAL A 142 26.50 -2.34 19.33
C VAL A 142 26.59 -3.48 20.35
N ALA A 143 26.82 -4.71 19.91
CA ALA A 143 27.03 -5.85 20.79
C ALA A 143 28.29 -5.69 21.67
N GLY A 144 29.37 -5.15 21.09
CA GLY A 144 30.59 -4.80 21.81
C GLY A 144 30.40 -3.65 22.81
N GLN A 145 29.59 -2.63 22.47
CA GLN A 145 29.28 -1.51 23.36
C GLN A 145 28.37 -1.91 24.53
N GLN A 146 27.43 -2.83 24.34
CA GLN A 146 26.52 -3.26 25.40
C GLN A 146 27.21 -3.95 26.57
N LEU A 147 28.42 -4.50 26.37
CA LEU A 147 29.19 -5.12 27.43
C LEU A 147 29.92 -4.13 28.36
N VAL A 148 29.94 -2.83 28.05
CA VAL A 148 30.67 -1.82 28.84
C VAL A 148 29.75 -0.96 29.72
N VAL A 149 28.43 -0.95 29.52
CA VAL A 149 27.54 0.06 30.16
C VAL A 149 26.56 -0.48 31.21
N ARG A 150 26.53 -1.78 31.53
CA ARG A 150 25.49 -2.31 32.46
C ARG A 150 26.02 -3.08 33.66
N SER A 151 26.57 -2.34 34.61
CA SER A 151 26.60 -2.70 36.03
C SER A 151 26.08 -1.53 36.86
N VAL A 152 24.78 -1.25 36.72
CA VAL A 152 24.03 -0.42 37.67
C VAL A 152 23.49 -1.35 38.77
N PRO A 153 23.92 -1.21 40.04
CA PRO A 153 23.41 -2.03 41.13
C PRO A 153 21.99 -1.57 41.51
N GLN A 154 21.06 -2.54 41.58
CA GLN A 154 19.74 -2.36 42.15
C GLN A 154 19.87 -1.98 43.63
N SER A 155 19.47 -0.75 43.98
CA SER A 155 19.10 -0.39 45.35
C SER A 155 17.59 -0.47 45.49
N GLU A 156 17.16 -1.36 46.37
CA GLU A 156 15.82 -1.38 46.95
C GLU A 156 15.58 -0.05 47.68
N THR A 157 14.59 0.73 47.22
CA THR A 157 14.07 1.85 48.01
C THR A 157 12.55 1.87 47.84
N SER A 158 11.86 1.55 48.94
CA SER A 158 10.44 1.83 49.15
C SER A 158 10.18 3.34 49.05
N GLY A 159 9.13 3.75 48.33
CA GLY A 159 8.68 5.13 48.32
C GLY A 159 7.57 5.42 47.31
N GLU A 160 6.32 5.26 47.73
CA GLU A 160 5.16 6.06 47.31
C GLU A 160 5.43 7.54 47.74
N PRO A 161 5.00 8.63 47.03
CA PRO A 161 3.61 8.87 46.60
C PRO A 161 3.33 9.75 45.34
N ALA A 162 2.04 9.71 44.94
CA ALA A 162 1.18 10.81 44.46
C ALA A 162 1.53 11.69 43.24
N ALA A 163 0.59 11.63 42.28
CA ALA A 163 -0.15 12.74 41.66
C ALA A 163 0.50 13.64 40.57
N SER A 164 -0.29 13.72 39.48
CA SER A 164 -0.45 14.82 38.51
C SER A 164 0.63 15.04 37.45
N ALA A 165 0.26 14.80 36.19
CA ALA A 165 0.34 15.80 35.13
C ALA A 165 -0.54 15.39 33.93
N GLU A 166 -1.57 16.20 33.68
CA GLU A 166 -2.33 16.25 32.43
C GLU A 166 -1.37 16.48 31.25
N GLY A 167 -1.28 15.50 30.36
CA GLY A 167 -0.61 15.62 29.07
C GLY A 167 -1.66 15.91 28.01
N SER A 168 -1.68 17.17 27.57
CA SER A 168 -2.41 17.71 26.43
C SER A 168 -2.38 16.76 25.22
N ASP A 169 -3.54 16.25 24.83
CA ASP A 169 -3.78 15.69 23.49
C ASP A 169 -3.58 16.81 22.46
N GLU A 170 -2.38 16.91 21.90
CA GLU A 170 -2.21 17.54 20.60
C GLU A 170 -2.73 16.56 19.55
N GLU A 171 -4.01 16.75 19.18
CA GLU A 171 -4.61 16.20 17.98
C GLU A 171 -3.76 16.60 16.77
N SER A 172 -2.84 15.72 16.39
CA SER A 172 -2.30 15.66 15.04
C SER A 172 -3.49 15.47 14.10
N PRO A 173 -3.75 16.39 13.14
CA PRO A 173 -4.79 16.23 12.13
C PRO A 173 -4.31 15.16 11.13
N GLY A 174 -4.26 13.91 11.59
CA GLY A 174 -3.83 12.75 10.85
C GLY A 174 -4.98 12.23 10.00
N GLU A 175 -4.66 11.98 8.73
CA GLU A 175 -5.13 10.97 7.75
C GLU A 175 -6.54 10.31 7.86
N GLY A 176 -7.19 10.25 9.03
CA GLY A 176 -8.56 9.77 9.21
C GLY A 176 -9.62 10.59 8.49
N GLN A 177 -9.42 11.90 8.28
CA GLN A 177 -10.40 12.73 7.56
C GLN A 177 -10.61 12.31 6.09
N ILE A 178 -9.60 11.70 5.45
CA ILE A 178 -9.72 11.23 4.06
C ILE A 178 -10.47 9.88 4.02
N SER A 179 -10.28 9.04 5.04
CA SER A 179 -11.01 7.79 5.21
C SER A 179 -12.51 8.05 5.40
N ASP A 180 -12.84 8.98 6.30
CA ASP A 180 -14.23 9.33 6.63
C ASP A 180 -14.94 10.00 5.45
N ALA A 181 -14.23 10.87 4.71
CA ALA A 181 -14.77 11.48 3.50
C ALA A 181 -15.09 10.44 2.41
N TRP A 182 -14.30 9.38 2.31
CA TRP A 182 -14.50 8.33 1.32
C TRP A 182 -15.61 7.36 1.73
N GLU A 183 -15.73 7.02 3.02
CA GLU A 183 -16.85 6.24 3.54
C GLU A 183 -18.18 6.99 3.45
N ALA A 184 -18.19 8.30 3.77
CA ALA A 184 -19.37 9.13 3.59
C ALA A 184 -19.82 9.20 2.12
N MET A 185 -18.87 9.27 1.19
CA MET A 185 -19.18 9.26 -0.25
C MET A 185 -19.70 7.89 -0.71
N LYS A 186 -19.19 6.79 -0.14
CA LYS A 186 -19.67 5.42 -0.40
C LYS A 186 -21.08 5.19 0.13
N ALA A 187 -21.37 5.63 1.36
CA ALA A 187 -22.70 5.59 1.96
C ALA A 187 -23.70 6.36 1.09
N ARG A 188 -23.31 7.55 0.62
CA ARG A 188 -24.14 8.39 -0.25
C ARG A 188 -24.43 7.78 -1.63
N LEU A 189 -23.53 6.92 -2.14
CA LEU A 189 -23.72 6.21 -3.40
C LEU A 189 -24.63 4.98 -3.25
N LEU A 190 -24.54 4.30 -2.11
CA LEU A 190 -25.33 3.11 -1.78
C LEU A 190 -26.75 3.45 -1.33
N GLU A 191 -26.96 4.61 -0.71
CA GLU A 191 -28.27 5.03 -0.22
C GLU A 191 -29.23 5.47 -1.34
N GLY A 192 -28.76 5.54 -2.60
CA GLY A 192 -29.65 5.61 -3.77
C GLY A 192 -30.59 6.83 -3.84
N LYS A 193 -30.35 7.86 -3.03
CA LYS A 193 -31.09 9.11 -3.08
C LYS A 193 -30.54 9.99 -4.19
N GLU A 194 -31.31 10.11 -5.27
CA GLU A 194 -31.14 11.14 -6.30
C GLU A 194 -30.90 12.51 -5.66
N ALA A 195 -29.92 13.24 -6.21
CA ALA A 195 -29.51 14.55 -5.72
C ALA A 195 -30.67 15.55 -5.71
N PRO A 196 -31.05 16.12 -4.54
CA PRO A 196 -31.71 17.41 -4.56
C PRO A 196 -30.67 18.49 -4.89
N ALA A 197 -31.08 19.47 -5.68
CA ALA A 197 -30.33 20.69 -5.89
C ALA A 197 -29.92 21.31 -4.54
N GLN A 198 -28.71 21.87 -4.49
CA GLN A 198 -28.07 22.53 -3.34
C GLN A 198 -29.04 23.16 -2.34
N PRO A 199 -28.82 22.97 -1.02
CA PRO A 199 -29.37 23.87 -0.03
C PRO A 199 -28.30 24.81 0.54
N GLU A 200 -28.68 26.08 0.60
CA GLU A 200 -28.08 27.11 1.43
C GLU A 200 -28.06 26.68 2.92
N LYS A 201 -27.03 27.17 3.61
CA LYS A 201 -26.78 26.99 5.04
C LYS A 201 -28.01 27.31 5.87
N THR A 202 -28.50 26.32 6.62
CA THR A 202 -29.33 26.55 7.80
C THR A 202 -28.84 25.64 8.92
N ASP A 203 -28.31 26.28 9.97
CA ASP A 203 -28.00 25.67 11.25
C ASP A 203 -29.31 25.20 11.89
N VAL A 204 -29.43 23.89 12.14
CA VAL A 204 -30.45 23.34 13.03
C VAL A 204 -29.81 22.23 13.85
N ASP A 205 -29.63 22.52 15.14
CA ASP A 205 -29.43 21.55 16.20
C ASP A 205 -30.47 20.44 16.12
N THR A 206 -30.04 19.19 15.98
CA THR A 206 -30.86 18.03 16.34
C THR A 206 -29.94 16.94 16.88
N ALA A 207 -29.84 16.92 18.20
CA ALA A 207 -29.51 15.72 18.95
C ALA A 207 -30.59 14.66 18.68
N GLU A 208 -30.19 13.43 18.34
CA GLU A 208 -30.66 12.18 18.92
C GLU A 208 -30.12 10.96 18.13
N ASP A 209 -29.61 10.00 18.90
CA ASP A 209 -29.49 8.56 18.62
C ASP A 209 -28.66 8.05 17.43
N ALA A 210 -27.39 7.74 17.73
CA ALA A 210 -26.72 6.55 17.19
C ALA A 210 -25.62 6.05 18.15
N SER A 211 -26.01 5.76 19.39
CA SER A 211 -25.21 4.96 20.34
C SER A 211 -25.66 3.51 20.24
N ALA A 212 -25.16 2.78 19.23
CA ALA A 212 -25.40 1.32 19.11
C ALA A 212 -24.46 0.64 18.09
N ALA A 213 -23.15 0.63 18.33
CA ALA A 213 -22.27 -0.30 17.59
C ALA A 213 -21.00 -0.74 18.35
N GLU A 214 -20.87 -0.43 19.64
CA GLU A 214 -19.74 -0.85 20.47
C GLU A 214 -20.21 -1.53 21.74
N ALA A 215 -20.79 -2.73 21.62
CA ALA A 215 -20.95 -3.66 22.75
C ALA A 215 -21.50 -5.00 22.25
N ASP A 216 -20.64 -5.88 21.72
CA ASP A 216 -20.81 -7.32 21.96
C ASP A 216 -19.55 -8.14 21.63
N THR A 217 -18.45 -7.86 22.34
CA THR A 217 -17.30 -8.78 22.48
C THR A 217 -17.45 -9.66 23.72
N ALA A 218 -18.69 -9.99 24.11
CA ALA A 218 -18.96 -10.97 25.15
C ALA A 218 -18.95 -12.37 24.53
N ALA A 219 -17.86 -13.12 24.77
CA ALA A 219 -17.78 -14.58 24.74
C ALA A 219 -18.80 -15.27 23.81
N ARG A 220 -18.65 -15.07 22.49
CA ARG A 220 -19.43 -15.81 21.49
C ARG A 220 -18.99 -17.27 21.58
N GLU A 221 -19.77 -18.08 22.28
CA GLU A 221 -19.57 -19.53 22.35
C GLU A 221 -19.43 -20.08 20.93
N PRO A 222 -18.51 -21.05 20.70
CA PRO A 222 -18.27 -21.60 19.37
C PRO A 222 -19.56 -22.26 18.91
N ARG A 223 -20.33 -21.55 18.08
CA ARG A 223 -21.47 -22.13 17.38
C ARG A 223 -20.89 -23.24 16.53
N GLU A 224 -21.38 -24.45 16.72
CA GLU A 224 -21.12 -25.55 15.81
C GLU A 224 -21.68 -25.11 14.46
N ASN A 225 -20.81 -24.55 13.61
CA ASN A 225 -21.20 -24.09 12.28
C ASN A 225 -21.68 -25.32 11.52
N GLU A 226 -23.00 -25.43 11.35
CA GLU A 226 -23.60 -26.42 10.48
C GLU A 226 -22.97 -26.27 9.09
N GLU A 227 -22.38 -27.36 8.59
CA GLU A 227 -21.61 -27.35 7.35
C GLU A 227 -22.56 -27.05 6.18
N VAL A 228 -22.53 -25.80 5.70
CA VAL A 228 -23.32 -25.39 4.53
C VAL A 228 -22.69 -26.01 3.28
N ALA A 229 -23.47 -26.78 2.53
CA ALA A 229 -23.00 -27.40 1.29
C ALA A 229 -22.68 -26.34 0.23
N ALA A 230 -21.59 -26.56 -0.52
CA ALA A 230 -21.24 -25.69 -1.64
C ALA A 230 -22.35 -25.70 -2.71
N PRO A 231 -22.77 -24.53 -3.23
CA PRO A 231 -23.82 -24.45 -4.24
C PRO A 231 -23.39 -25.15 -5.54
N GLU A 232 -24.30 -25.89 -6.16
CA GLU A 232 -24.06 -26.62 -7.41
C GLU A 232 -23.92 -25.68 -8.61
N PRO A 233 -23.08 -26.01 -9.62
CA PRO A 233 -22.94 -25.20 -10.82
C PRO A 233 -24.24 -25.20 -11.64
N LEU A 234 -24.80 -24.02 -11.87
CA LEU A 234 -26.01 -23.80 -12.67
C LEU A 234 -25.66 -23.55 -14.15
N ASP A 235 -26.41 -24.16 -15.07
CA ASP A 235 -26.28 -23.91 -16.52
C ASP A 235 -26.99 -22.60 -16.89
N LEU A 236 -26.21 -21.57 -17.21
CA LEU A 236 -26.71 -20.21 -17.47
C LEU A 236 -27.59 -20.12 -18.72
N ASP A 237 -27.42 -21.04 -19.67
CA ASP A 237 -28.16 -21.00 -20.94
C ASP A 237 -29.53 -21.66 -20.84
N ALA A 238 -29.70 -22.57 -19.88
CA ALA A 238 -30.94 -23.33 -19.67
C ALA A 238 -31.75 -22.85 -18.46
N ALA A 239 -31.14 -22.12 -17.53
CA ALA A 239 -31.77 -21.73 -16.28
C ALA A 239 -32.81 -20.62 -16.41
N ASP A 240 -33.91 -20.77 -15.68
CA ASP A 240 -34.95 -19.75 -15.58
C ASP A 240 -34.52 -18.58 -14.68
N ARG A 241 -35.18 -17.42 -14.82
CA ARG A 241 -34.88 -16.23 -14.01
C ARG A 241 -34.98 -16.48 -12.51
N GLU A 242 -35.94 -17.30 -12.09
CA GLU A 242 -36.15 -17.66 -10.68
C GLU A 242 -35.02 -18.56 -10.17
N GLU A 243 -34.56 -19.53 -10.98
CA GLU A 243 -33.43 -20.39 -10.65
C GLU A 243 -32.13 -19.59 -10.52
N LEU A 244 -31.92 -18.63 -11.42
CA LEU A 244 -30.79 -17.70 -11.34
C LEU A 244 -30.83 -16.87 -10.05
N ALA A 245 -32.01 -16.39 -9.63
CA ALA A 245 -32.15 -15.63 -8.40
C ALA A 245 -31.86 -16.49 -7.15
N LEU A 246 -32.37 -17.73 -7.12
CA LEU A 246 -32.11 -18.67 -6.03
C LEU A 246 -30.63 -19.07 -5.97
N ALA A 247 -29.98 -19.29 -7.11
CA ALA A 247 -28.56 -19.61 -7.17
C ALA A 247 -27.69 -18.45 -6.65
N VAL A 248 -28.08 -17.20 -6.89
CA VAL A 248 -27.39 -16.02 -6.30
C VAL A 248 -27.55 -16.01 -4.78
N LEU A 249 -28.77 -16.24 -4.26
CA LEU A 249 -28.99 -16.29 -2.82
C LEU A 249 -28.19 -17.41 -2.14
N ALA A 250 -28.21 -18.62 -2.71
CA ALA A 250 -27.45 -19.76 -2.20
C ALA A 250 -25.93 -19.50 -2.24
N ARG A 251 -25.44 -18.83 -3.29
CA ARG A 251 -24.04 -18.39 -3.37
C ARG A 251 -23.69 -17.39 -2.27
N ASP A 252 -24.53 -16.37 -2.07
CA ASP A 252 -24.25 -15.32 -1.11
C ASP A 252 -24.33 -15.86 0.34
N GLU A 253 -25.24 -16.79 0.62
CA GLU A 253 -25.29 -17.54 1.88
C GLU A 253 -24.01 -18.35 2.11
N TYR A 254 -23.55 -19.09 1.09
CA TYR A 254 -22.31 -19.86 1.17
C TYR A 254 -21.07 -18.96 1.33
N ILE A 255 -21.04 -17.78 0.69
CA ILE A 255 -19.99 -16.79 0.90
C ILE A 255 -20.00 -16.30 2.35
N GLY A 256 -21.18 -15.99 2.91
CA GLY A 256 -21.33 -15.61 4.31
C GLY A 256 -20.80 -16.69 5.26
N TYR A 257 -21.16 -17.95 5.00
CA TYR A 257 -20.61 -19.11 5.72
C TYR A 257 -19.09 -19.17 5.63
N LEU A 258 -18.50 -19.07 4.43
CA LEU A 258 -17.04 -19.10 4.25
C LEU A 258 -16.34 -17.96 5.02
N LEU A 259 -16.89 -16.75 4.97
CA LEU A 259 -16.34 -15.61 5.73
C LEU A 259 -16.38 -15.85 7.23
N GLN A 260 -17.49 -16.40 7.74
CA GLN A 260 -17.60 -16.73 9.16
C GLN A 260 -16.62 -17.83 9.55
N THR A 261 -16.50 -18.90 8.76
CA THR A 261 -15.53 -19.97 9.04
C THR A 261 -14.09 -19.46 9.01
N LEU A 262 -13.76 -18.53 8.10
CA LEU A 262 -12.45 -17.91 8.02
C LEU A 262 -12.17 -17.09 9.29
N ALA A 263 -13.09 -16.23 9.69
CA ALA A 263 -12.97 -15.45 10.93
C ALA A 263 -12.82 -16.35 12.17
N ASP A 264 -13.61 -17.43 12.26
CA ASP A 264 -13.50 -18.41 13.35
C ASP A 264 -12.14 -19.12 13.35
N THR A 265 -11.58 -19.43 12.17
CA THR A 265 -10.24 -20.02 12.09
C THR A 265 -9.15 -19.04 12.48
N GLU A 266 -9.25 -17.77 12.09
CA GLU A 266 -8.30 -16.71 12.48
C GLU A 266 -8.33 -16.52 14.00
N GLN A 267 -9.51 -16.40 14.59
CA GLN A 267 -9.67 -16.27 16.04
C GLN A 267 -9.09 -17.47 16.81
N ARG A 268 -9.27 -18.70 16.29
CA ARG A 268 -8.66 -19.90 16.90
C ARG A 268 -7.15 -19.91 16.76
N MET A 269 -6.59 -19.40 15.67
CA MET A 269 -5.14 -19.29 15.51
C MET A 269 -4.54 -18.26 16.47
N GLU A 270 -5.24 -17.18 16.77
CA GLU A 270 -4.80 -16.17 17.73
C GLU A 270 -4.81 -16.69 19.18
N GLN A 271 -5.79 -17.51 19.58
CA GLN A 271 -5.93 -17.98 20.97
C GLN A 271 -4.93 -19.06 21.41
N VAL A 272 -4.28 -19.77 20.49
CA VAL A 272 -3.44 -20.95 20.84
C VAL A 272 -1.95 -20.59 21.00
N VAL A 273 -1.57 -19.32 20.81
CA VAL A 273 -0.17 -18.92 20.92
C VAL A 273 0.22 -18.64 22.37
N ASP A 274 0.87 -19.59 23.02
CA ASP A 274 1.54 -19.38 24.32
C ASP A 274 2.77 -18.46 24.15
N TRP A 275 2.56 -17.15 24.24
CA TRP A 275 3.62 -16.14 24.09
C TRP A 275 4.81 -16.31 25.04
N GLU A 276 4.55 -16.82 26.25
CA GLU A 276 5.59 -17.11 27.25
C GLU A 276 6.53 -18.25 26.83
N GLN A 277 6.01 -19.26 26.12
CA GLN A 277 6.83 -20.35 25.59
C GLN A 277 7.64 -19.87 24.37
N LEU A 278 7.06 -18.96 23.57
CA LEU A 278 7.75 -18.38 22.42
C LEU A 278 8.94 -17.50 22.82
N ALA A 279 8.84 -16.78 23.94
CA ALA A 279 9.93 -15.97 24.48
C ALA A 279 11.18 -16.80 24.86
N ASN A 280 10.99 -18.08 25.20
CA ASN A 280 12.06 -19.00 25.58
C ASN A 280 12.48 -19.96 24.44
N ALA A 281 12.05 -19.69 23.20
CA ALA A 281 12.38 -20.55 22.07
C ALA A 281 13.89 -20.53 21.75
N PRO A 282 14.49 -21.68 21.38
CA PRO A 282 15.87 -21.77 20.92
C PRO A 282 16.18 -20.76 19.79
N GLU A 283 17.36 -20.12 19.86
CA GLU A 283 17.77 -19.09 18.88
C GLU A 283 17.69 -19.58 17.43
N GLU A 284 18.03 -20.84 17.18
CA GLU A 284 17.96 -21.48 15.87
C GLU A 284 16.54 -21.48 15.29
N LEU A 285 15.53 -21.77 16.13
CA LEU A 285 14.12 -21.71 15.73
C LEU A 285 13.68 -20.27 15.50
N THR A 286 14.13 -19.32 16.33
CA THR A 286 13.81 -17.89 16.09
C THR A 286 14.39 -17.39 14.78
N ARG A 287 15.60 -17.84 14.40
CA ARG A 287 16.22 -17.51 13.12
C ARG A 287 15.42 -18.08 11.96
N GLN A 288 15.08 -19.37 12.02
CA GLN A 288 14.28 -20.02 10.98
C GLN A 288 12.91 -19.36 10.82
N LEU A 289 12.25 -19.00 11.93
CA LEU A 289 10.98 -18.27 11.89
C LEU A 289 11.12 -16.89 11.25
N ARG A 290 12.20 -16.15 11.54
CA ARG A 290 12.47 -14.85 10.88
C ARG A 290 12.71 -15.02 9.38
N GLU A 291 13.51 -16.01 8.99
CA GLU A 291 13.77 -16.31 7.57
C GLU A 291 12.48 -16.69 6.81
N GLU A 292 11.63 -17.53 7.41
CA GLU A 292 10.34 -17.89 6.81
C GLU A 292 9.37 -16.71 6.79
N LEU A 293 9.35 -15.86 7.81
CA LEU A 293 8.56 -14.63 7.83
C LEU A 293 9.01 -13.66 6.73
N GLU A 294 10.32 -13.48 6.56
CA GLU A 294 10.90 -12.71 5.46
C GLU A 294 10.50 -13.31 4.11
N ARG A 295 10.55 -14.64 3.97
CA ARG A 295 10.14 -15.32 2.73
C ARG A 295 8.65 -15.13 2.43
N ILE A 296 7.78 -15.28 3.43
CA ILE A 296 6.33 -15.10 3.31
C ILE A 296 6.01 -13.64 3.00
N SER A 297 6.61 -12.68 3.68
CA SER A 297 6.41 -11.25 3.41
C SER A 297 6.88 -10.85 2.01
N GLN A 298 8.03 -11.37 1.55
CA GLN A 298 8.48 -11.18 0.17
C GLN A 298 7.50 -11.77 -0.85
N ARG A 299 6.94 -12.96 -0.57
CA ARG A 299 5.91 -13.57 -1.41
C ARG A 299 4.63 -12.72 -1.42
N GLY A 300 4.19 -12.23 -0.27
CA GLY A 300 3.05 -11.31 -0.14
C GLY A 300 3.22 -10.08 -1.02
N ARG A 301 4.36 -9.38 -0.91
CA ARG A 301 4.67 -8.22 -1.76
C ARG A 301 4.62 -8.53 -3.26
N ARG A 302 5.10 -9.70 -3.68
CA ARG A 302 5.04 -10.11 -5.11
C ARG A 302 3.60 -10.34 -5.59
N GLU A 303 2.77 -10.96 -4.76
CA GLU A 303 1.36 -11.18 -5.10
C GLU A 303 0.56 -9.87 -5.08
N GLU A 304 0.84 -8.95 -4.15
CA GLU A 304 0.25 -7.60 -4.15
C GLU A 304 0.62 -6.83 -5.43
N LEU A 305 1.88 -6.88 -5.84
CA LEU A 305 2.33 -6.30 -7.11
C LEU A 305 1.61 -6.96 -8.29
N ARG A 306 1.46 -8.28 -8.29
CA ARG A 306 0.71 -8.99 -9.33
C ARG A 306 -0.76 -8.55 -9.37
N LEU A 307 -1.44 -8.51 -8.23
CA LEU A 307 -2.83 -8.09 -8.13
C LEU A 307 -3.02 -6.62 -8.53
N SER A 308 -2.09 -5.73 -8.18
CA SER A 308 -2.15 -4.33 -8.61
C SER A 308 -1.99 -4.18 -10.13
N LEU A 309 -1.10 -4.96 -10.76
CA LEU A 309 -0.97 -5.03 -12.21
C LEU A 309 -2.23 -5.59 -12.88
N GLU A 310 -2.84 -6.63 -12.32
CA GLU A 310 -4.10 -7.20 -12.82
C GLU A 310 -5.25 -6.19 -12.69
N ARG A 311 -5.39 -5.50 -11.54
CA ARG A 311 -6.37 -4.42 -11.35
C ARG A 311 -6.15 -3.27 -12.35
N ALA A 312 -4.91 -2.84 -12.56
CA ALA A 312 -4.58 -1.80 -13.52
C ALA A 312 -4.90 -2.22 -14.96
N ARG A 313 -4.65 -3.49 -15.31
CA ARG A 313 -5.03 -4.05 -16.61
C ARG A 313 -6.55 -4.06 -16.80
N LEU A 314 -7.29 -4.59 -15.82
CA LEU A 314 -8.75 -4.62 -15.84
C LEU A 314 -9.35 -3.22 -15.94
N SER A 315 -8.80 -2.25 -15.20
CA SER A 315 -9.22 -0.84 -15.29
C SER A 315 -9.06 -0.27 -16.71
N ARG A 316 -7.93 -0.56 -17.37
CA ARG A 316 -7.71 -0.15 -18.78
C ARG A 316 -8.66 -0.85 -19.75
N GLU A 317 -8.93 -2.13 -19.54
CA GLU A 317 -9.89 -2.89 -20.35
C GLU A 317 -11.32 -2.36 -20.17
N GLN A 318 -11.72 -2.06 -18.93
CA GLN A 318 -12.99 -1.42 -18.61
C GLN A 318 -13.12 -0.04 -19.25
N ALA A 319 -12.10 0.81 -19.16
CA ALA A 319 -12.08 2.12 -19.81
C ALA A 319 -12.22 2.02 -21.34
N LYS A 320 -11.62 1.00 -21.98
CA LYS A 320 -11.81 0.74 -23.42
C LYS A 320 -13.24 0.33 -23.73
N LEU A 321 -13.85 -0.54 -22.92
CA LEU A 321 -15.25 -0.94 -23.10
C LEU A 321 -16.19 0.25 -22.96
N ASP A 322 -15.96 1.13 -21.99
CA ASP A 322 -16.76 2.34 -21.79
C ASP A 322 -16.59 3.33 -22.95
N GLN A 323 -15.38 3.47 -23.51
CA GLN A 323 -15.16 4.24 -24.74
C GLN A 323 -15.93 3.65 -25.92
N LEU A 324 -15.92 2.33 -26.11
CA LEU A 324 -16.67 1.66 -27.18
C LEU A 324 -18.18 1.83 -26.99
N ARG A 325 -18.69 1.68 -25.77
CA ARG A 325 -20.09 1.95 -25.41
C ARG A 325 -20.48 3.38 -25.77
N ALA A 326 -19.68 4.37 -25.35
CA ALA A 326 -19.94 5.77 -25.67
C ALA A 326 -19.93 6.05 -27.19
N VAL A 327 -19.07 5.38 -27.96
CA VAL A 327 -19.06 5.49 -29.43
C VAL A 327 -20.32 4.88 -30.04
N LEU A 328 -20.75 3.71 -29.56
CA LEU A 328 -21.97 3.04 -30.03
C LEU A 328 -23.22 3.86 -29.66
N GLU A 329 -23.30 4.38 -28.45
CA GLU A 329 -24.38 5.28 -28.02
C GLU A 329 -24.44 6.54 -28.88
N ARG A 330 -23.30 7.16 -29.22
CA ARG A 330 -23.27 8.29 -30.16
C ARG A 330 -23.78 7.91 -31.54
N ARG A 331 -23.42 6.72 -32.04
CA ARG A 331 -23.91 6.22 -33.34
C ARG A 331 -25.40 5.90 -33.33
N LEU A 332 -25.92 5.32 -32.24
CA LEU A 332 -27.35 5.02 -32.08
C LEU A 332 -28.18 6.29 -31.87
N ARG A 333 -27.67 7.25 -31.10
CA ARG A 333 -28.33 8.53 -30.82
C ARG A 333 -28.31 9.47 -32.02
N THR A 334 -27.38 9.31 -32.94
CA THR A 334 -27.40 10.00 -34.23
C THR A 334 -28.40 9.26 -35.13
N PRO A 335 -29.65 9.73 -35.30
CA PRO A 335 -30.64 8.99 -36.05
C PRO A 335 -30.17 8.78 -37.48
N VAL A 336 -30.08 7.51 -37.89
CA VAL A 336 -29.74 7.04 -39.25
C VAL A 336 -30.68 7.61 -40.33
N GLY A 337 -31.79 8.24 -39.95
CA GLY A 337 -32.76 8.90 -40.84
C GLY A 337 -32.66 10.42 -40.93
N GLY A 338 -31.81 11.07 -40.14
CA GLY A 338 -31.47 12.47 -40.36
C GLY A 338 -30.53 12.54 -41.56
N LYS A 339 -31.09 12.59 -42.78
CA LYS A 339 -30.33 12.99 -43.98
C LYS A 339 -29.42 14.14 -43.53
N PRO A 340 -28.08 14.00 -43.55
CA PRO A 340 -27.26 15.18 -43.47
C PRO A 340 -27.80 16.05 -44.61
N ALA A 341 -28.36 17.21 -44.26
CA ALA A 341 -28.61 18.20 -45.26
C ALA A 341 -27.30 18.29 -46.03
N GLU A 342 -27.38 17.96 -47.31
CA GLU A 342 -26.29 17.99 -48.26
C GLU A 342 -25.93 19.47 -48.50
N GLU A 343 -25.63 20.19 -47.42
CA GLU A 343 -24.70 21.29 -47.45
C GLU A 343 -23.35 20.63 -47.65
N THR A 344 -23.04 20.30 -48.91
CA THR A 344 -21.65 20.27 -49.35
C THR A 344 -20.99 21.57 -48.86
N PRO A 345 -20.03 21.53 -47.91
CA PRO A 345 -19.08 22.64 -47.80
C PRO A 345 -18.18 22.52 -49.03
N LYS A 346 -18.67 22.98 -50.18
CA LYS A 346 -17.82 23.36 -51.32
C LYS A 346 -17.07 24.61 -50.87
N GLY A 347 -16.03 24.39 -50.11
CA GLY A 347 -15.21 25.43 -49.53
C GLY A 347 -14.20 24.74 -48.65
N GLU A 348 -13.07 24.35 -49.24
CA GLU A 348 -11.87 24.12 -48.46
C GLU A 348 -11.75 25.29 -47.47
N PRO A 349 -11.62 25.04 -46.15
CA PRO A 349 -11.54 26.11 -45.18
C PRO A 349 -10.34 26.95 -45.57
N THR A 350 -10.61 28.15 -46.06
CA THR A 350 -9.58 29.05 -46.56
C THR A 350 -8.60 29.29 -45.43
N GLU A 351 -7.33 29.48 -45.77
CA GLU A 351 -6.26 29.70 -44.80
C GLU A 351 -6.60 30.85 -43.82
N ALA A 352 -7.43 31.79 -44.26
CA ALA A 352 -8.02 32.87 -43.46
C ALA A 352 -8.89 32.37 -42.30
N ASP A 353 -9.72 31.34 -42.50
CA ASP A 353 -10.59 30.78 -41.44
C ASP A 353 -9.77 30.02 -40.40
N ARG A 354 -8.72 29.33 -40.84
CA ARG A 354 -7.75 28.72 -39.91
C ARG A 354 -7.05 29.81 -39.11
N LYS A 355 -6.54 30.85 -39.77
CA LYS A 355 -5.82 31.94 -39.09
C LYS A 355 -6.72 32.68 -38.09
N ALA A 356 -7.96 33.01 -38.45
CA ALA A 356 -8.92 33.67 -37.57
C ALA A 356 -9.28 32.82 -36.33
N ARG A 357 -9.39 31.50 -36.48
CA ARG A 357 -9.57 30.59 -35.33
C ARG A 357 -8.37 30.59 -34.40
N TRP A 358 -7.16 30.61 -34.94
CA TRP A 358 -5.93 30.65 -34.13
C TRP A 358 -5.75 32.00 -33.44
N SER A 359 -6.06 33.12 -34.11
CA SER A 359 -6.00 34.46 -33.52
C SER A 359 -6.97 34.63 -32.34
N ARG A 360 -8.17 34.04 -32.41
CA ARG A 360 -9.11 34.02 -31.28
C ARG A 360 -8.62 33.16 -30.12
N LEU A 361 -7.92 32.06 -30.40
CA LEU A 361 -7.47 31.13 -29.37
C LEU A 361 -6.28 31.66 -28.56
N PHE A 362 -5.42 32.46 -29.19
CA PHE A 362 -4.24 33.06 -28.55
C PHE A 362 -4.43 34.51 -28.14
N GLY A 363 -5.66 35.03 -28.18
CA GLY A 363 -6.00 36.34 -27.62
C GLY A 363 -5.21 37.51 -28.21
N THR A 364 -4.63 37.38 -29.40
CA THR A 364 -3.90 38.47 -30.05
C THR A 364 -4.89 39.42 -30.72
N GLN A 365 -5.72 40.08 -29.90
CA GLN A 365 -6.34 41.33 -30.32
C GLN A 365 -5.24 42.37 -30.37
N LYS A 366 -4.89 42.74 -31.59
CA LYS A 366 -3.93 43.80 -31.89
C LYS A 366 -4.65 45.12 -31.62
N ASP A 367 -4.24 45.84 -30.59
CA ASP A 367 -4.69 47.22 -30.31
C ASP A 367 -4.39 48.17 -31.49
#